data_AF-A0A524AXJ4-F1
#
_entry.id   AF-A0A524AXJ4-F1
#
_cell.length_a   1.000
_cell.length_b   1.000
_cell.length_c   1.000
_cell.angle_alpha   90.00
_cell.angle_beta   90.00
_cell.angle_gamma   90.00
#
_symmetry.space_group_name_H-M   'P 1'
#
loop_
_entity.id
_entity.type
_entity.pdbx_description
1 polymer ?
#
loop_
_entity_poly.entity_id
_entity_poly.type
_entity_poly.pdbx_seq_one_letter_code
_entity_poly.pdbx_strand_id
1 'polypeptide(L)'
;MNLDYLDFEQPIADLEGKIQALCNIKDKADIAKEMDALKAKSGALTKKIFSSLSDWQISQLARHPQRLYTLDYLNDVFDEFTELHGDRAYGDDHAIVGGIAK
;
A
#
# COMPACT_ATOMS: atom_id res chain seq x y z
N MET A 1 -9.49 -0.18 -14.90
CA MET A 1 -8.36 0.53 -14.25
C MET A 1 -7.85 -0.40 -13.17
N ASN A 2 -6.56 -0.73 -13.15
CA ASN A 2 -5.99 -1.36 -11.95
C ASN A 2 -6.13 -0.33 -10.82
N LEU A 3 -6.85 -0.70 -9.76
CA LEU A 3 -7.09 0.14 -8.59
C LEU A 3 -5.85 0.26 -7.67
N ASP A 4 -4.76 -0.40 -8.08
CA ASP A 4 -3.58 -0.62 -7.25
C ASP A 4 -2.50 0.46 -7.43
N TYR A 5 -2.59 1.29 -8.48
CA TYR A 5 -1.57 2.29 -8.79
C TYR A 5 -2.16 3.64 -9.19
N LEU A 6 -1.59 4.72 -8.67
CA LEU A 6 -1.91 6.10 -9.09
C LEU A 6 -1.18 6.47 -10.38
N ASP A 7 -1.62 7.56 -11.03
CA ASP A 7 -1.07 8.02 -12.31
C ASP A 7 0.45 8.28 -12.25
N PHE A 8 0.93 8.81 -11.12
CA PHE A 8 2.35 9.09 -10.93
C PHE A 8 3.17 7.86 -10.51
N GLU A 9 2.51 6.74 -10.20
CA GLU A 9 3.14 5.46 -9.82
C GLU A 9 3.27 4.51 -11.01
N GLN A 10 2.68 4.82 -12.17
CA GLN A 10 2.81 4.04 -13.41
C GLN A 10 4.27 3.66 -13.75
N PRO A 11 5.27 4.56 -13.62
CA PRO A 11 6.66 4.19 -13.88
C PRO A 11 7.22 3.10 -12.95
N ILE A 12 6.68 2.99 -11.73
CA ILE A 12 7.04 1.96 -10.75
C ILE A 12 6.35 0.66 -11.14
N ALA A 13 5.05 0.71 -11.45
CA ALA A 13 4.27 -0.44 -11.90
C ALA A 13 4.88 -1.11 -13.15
N ASP A 14 5.37 -0.33 -14.11
CA ASP A 14 6.06 -0.85 -15.30
C ASP A 14 7.35 -1.60 -14.95
N LEU A 15 8.10 -1.12 -13.95
CA LEU A 15 9.32 -1.78 -13.49
C LEU A 15 9.00 -3.06 -12.71
N GLU A 16 7.98 -3.04 -11.87
CA GLU A 16 7.51 -4.23 -11.15
C GLU A 16 6.99 -5.30 -12.11
N GLY A 17 6.23 -4.92 -13.14
CA GLY A 17 5.77 -5.83 -14.19
C GLY A 17 6.94 -6.49 -14.92
N LYS A 18 8.02 -5.73 -15.22
CA LYS A 18 9.25 -6.29 -15.81
C LYS A 18 9.96 -7.25 -14.85
N ILE A 19 10.05 -6.92 -13.57
CA ILE A 19 10.65 -7.78 -12.54
C ILE A 19 9.86 -9.09 -12.44
N GLN A 20 8.53 -9.02 -12.43
CA GLN A 20 7.65 -10.19 -12.33
C GLN A 20 7.73 -11.08 -13.58
N ALA A 21 7.81 -10.47 -14.78
CA ALA A 21 8.03 -11.21 -16.02
C ALA A 21 9.36 -11.97 -16.03
N LEU A 22 10.44 -11.34 -15.56
CA LEU A 22 11.75 -11.98 -15.43
C LEU A 22 11.78 -13.08 -14.36
N CYS A 23 10.98 -12.94 -13.30
CA CYS A 23 10.85 -13.95 -12.25
C CYS A 23 10.26 -15.28 -12.75
N ASN A 24 9.41 -15.22 -13.79
CA ASN A 24 8.76 -16.40 -14.36
C ASN A 24 9.66 -17.21 -15.32
N ILE A 25 10.86 -16.70 -15.64
CA ILE A 25 11.82 -17.35 -16.55
C ILE A 25 12.72 -18.31 -15.74
N LYS A 26 12.88 -19.55 -16.24
CA LYS A 26 13.53 -20.66 -15.49
C LYS A 26 15.07 -20.55 -15.39
N ASP A 27 15.73 -19.73 -16.20
CA ASP A 27 17.20 -19.58 -16.22
C ASP A 27 17.69 -18.57 -15.16
N LYS A 28 17.89 -19.06 -13.94
CA LYS A 28 18.12 -18.22 -12.75
C LYS A 28 19.51 -17.58 -12.64
N ALA A 29 20.53 -18.08 -13.35
CA ALA A 29 21.92 -17.75 -13.06
C ALA A 29 22.35 -16.35 -13.58
N ASP A 30 21.98 -15.98 -14.81
CA ASP A 30 22.32 -14.67 -15.37
C ASP A 30 21.26 -13.59 -15.05
N ILE A 31 20.00 -14.00 -14.86
CA ILE A 31 18.87 -13.10 -14.60
C ILE A 31 18.91 -12.51 -13.19
N ALA A 32 19.54 -13.19 -12.21
CA ALA A 32 19.58 -12.71 -10.82
C ALA A 32 20.25 -11.32 -10.70
N LYS A 33 21.36 -11.08 -11.41
CA LYS A 33 22.07 -9.79 -11.37
C LYS A 33 21.24 -8.66 -12.00
N GLU A 34 20.54 -8.97 -13.09
CA GLU A 34 19.68 -8.00 -13.77
C GLU A 34 18.42 -7.70 -12.95
N MET A 35 17.85 -8.70 -12.29
CA MET A 35 16.75 -8.55 -11.35
C MET A 35 17.14 -7.65 -10.17
N ASP A 36 18.32 -7.85 -9.58
CA ASP A 36 18.80 -7.02 -8.47
C ASP A 36 19.02 -5.57 -8.91
N ALA A 37 19.57 -5.36 -10.12
CA ALA A 37 19.72 -4.02 -10.70
C ALA A 37 18.35 -3.34 -10.94
N LEU A 38 17.36 -4.07 -11.45
CA LEU A 38 16.00 -3.55 -11.67
C LEU A 38 15.29 -3.25 -10.34
N LYS A 39 15.43 -4.09 -9.32
CA LYS A 39 14.91 -3.83 -7.97
C LYS A 39 15.54 -2.59 -7.35
N ALA A 40 16.86 -2.43 -7.46
CA ALA A 40 17.56 -1.24 -6.98
C ALA A 40 17.08 0.03 -7.70
N LYS A 41 16.87 -0.05 -9.02
CA LYS A 41 16.34 1.05 -9.82
C LYS A 41 14.89 1.40 -9.44
N SER A 42 14.04 0.39 -9.22
CA SER A 42 12.67 0.57 -8.74
C SER A 42 12.65 1.26 -7.37
N GLY A 43 13.47 0.79 -6.42
CA GLY A 43 13.56 1.40 -5.10
C GLY A 43 14.06 2.85 -5.13
N ALA A 44 15.06 3.15 -5.95
CA ALA A 44 15.57 4.52 -6.12
C ALA A 44 14.52 5.46 -6.75
N LEU A 45 13.79 4.97 -7.76
CA LEU A 45 12.72 5.73 -8.41
C LEU A 45 11.56 6.00 -7.46
N THR A 46 11.15 4.97 -6.71
CA THR A 46 10.13 5.07 -5.67
C THR A 46 10.50 6.15 -4.67
N LYS A 47 11.70 6.07 -4.08
CA LYS A 47 12.17 7.09 -3.12
C LYS A 47 12.17 8.50 -3.72
N LYS A 48 12.56 8.64 -4.99
CA LYS A 48 12.57 9.93 -5.68
C LYS A 48 11.15 10.49 -5.85
N ILE A 49 10.21 9.70 -6.34
CA ILE A 49 8.81 10.11 -6.55
C ILE A 49 8.16 10.52 -5.23
N PHE A 50 8.24 9.65 -4.21
CA PHE A 50 7.65 9.93 -2.90
C PHE A 50 8.34 11.07 -2.13
N SER A 51 9.60 11.41 -2.45
CA SER A 51 10.29 12.55 -1.85
C SER A 51 9.87 13.91 -2.41
N SER A 52 9.27 13.94 -3.61
CA SER A 52 8.91 15.18 -4.30
C SER A 52 7.47 15.13 -4.81
N LEU A 53 6.53 14.78 -3.93
CA LEU A 53 5.11 14.77 -4.24
C LEU A 53 4.55 16.20 -4.25
N SER A 54 3.64 16.48 -5.18
CA SER A 54 2.84 17.70 -5.16
C SER A 54 1.66 17.59 -4.18
N ASP A 55 1.11 18.72 -3.76
CA ASP A 55 -0.03 18.76 -2.83
C ASP A 55 -1.22 17.94 -3.33
N TRP A 56 -1.46 17.93 -4.65
CA TRP A 56 -2.50 17.12 -5.27
C TRP A 56 -2.20 15.62 -5.19
N GLN A 57 -0.96 15.22 -5.46
CA GLN A 57 -0.54 13.82 -5.38
C GLN A 57 -0.62 13.29 -3.95
N ILE A 58 -0.32 14.13 -2.95
CA ILE A 58 -0.49 13.79 -1.52
C ILE A 58 -1.97 13.54 -1.21
N SER A 59 -2.88 14.38 -1.71
CA SER A 59 -4.33 14.18 -1.55
C SER A 59 -4.81 12.88 -2.22
N GLN A 60 -4.30 12.57 -3.40
CA GLN A 60 -4.58 11.29 -4.09
C GLN A 60 -4.09 10.09 -3.28
N LEU A 61 -2.87 10.16 -2.73
CA LEU A 61 -2.29 9.10 -1.89
C LEU A 61 -3.08 8.89 -0.59
N ALA A 62 -3.57 9.98 0.02
CA ALA A 62 -4.43 9.89 1.20
C ALA A 62 -5.77 9.20 0.91
N ARG A 63 -6.21 9.17 -0.34
CA ARG A 63 -7.45 8.51 -0.81
C ARG A 63 -7.17 7.23 -1.60
N HIS A 64 -5.97 6.67 -1.46
CA HIS A 64 -5.60 5.46 -2.17
C HIS A 64 -6.57 4.30 -1.81
N PRO A 65 -7.05 3.51 -2.79
CA PRO A 65 -8.00 2.42 -2.52
C PRO A 65 -7.47 1.35 -1.56
N GLN A 66 -6.16 1.10 -1.57
CA GLN A 66 -5.49 0.17 -0.68
C GLN A 66 -4.91 0.83 0.59
N ARG A 67 -5.31 2.06 0.90
CA ARG A 67 -4.87 2.70 2.15
C ARG A 67 -5.48 1.95 3.33
N LEU A 68 -4.62 1.54 4.27
CA LEU A 68 -5.05 0.87 5.50
C LEU A 68 -6.08 1.72 6.26
N TYR A 69 -7.14 1.05 6.69
CA TYR A 69 -8.19 1.62 7.51
C TYR A 69 -7.94 1.34 8.99
N THR A 70 -8.74 1.96 9.85
CA THR A 70 -8.61 1.87 11.31
C THR A 70 -8.57 0.42 11.80
N LEU A 71 -9.41 -0.45 11.24
CA LEU A 71 -9.45 -1.88 11.59
C LEU A 71 -8.17 -2.63 11.23
N ASP A 72 -7.53 -2.28 10.10
CA ASP A 72 -6.27 -2.91 9.70
C ASP A 72 -5.17 -2.57 10.71
N TYR A 73 -5.08 -1.30 11.11
CA TYR A 73 -4.15 -0.89 12.16
C TYR A 73 -4.46 -1.52 13.51
N LEU A 74 -5.75 -1.65 13.88
CA LEU A 74 -6.14 -2.29 15.13
C LEU A 74 -5.66 -3.73 15.20
N ASN A 75 -5.82 -4.49 14.11
CA ASN A 75 -5.41 -5.89 14.03
C ASN A 75 -3.89 -6.08 14.03
N ASP A 76 -3.13 -5.13 13.46
CA ASP A 76 -1.67 -5.23 13.37
C ASP A 76 -0.95 -4.70 14.63
N VAL A 77 -1.58 -3.78 15.36
CA VAL A 77 -0.94 -3.04 16.48
C VAL A 77 -1.41 -3.52 17.85
N PHE A 78 -2.65 -3.98 17.99
CA PHE A 78 -3.23 -4.33 19.29
C PHE A 78 -3.70 -5.79 19.33
N ASP A 79 -3.64 -6.36 20.52
CA ASP A 79 -4.18 -7.67 20.82
C ASP A 79 -5.53 -7.54 21.56
N GLU A 80 -6.36 -8.58 21.50
CA GLU A 80 -7.61 -8.67 22.28
C GLU A 80 -8.58 -7.47 22.12
N PHE A 81 -8.66 -6.88 20.91
CA PHE A 81 -9.59 -5.78 20.63
C PHE A 81 -11.06 -6.20 20.84
N THR A 82 -11.74 -5.49 21.73
CA THR A 82 -13.17 -5.63 21.99
C THR A 82 -13.89 -4.38 21.51
N GLU A 83 -14.62 -4.51 20.40
CA GLU A 83 -15.40 -3.43 19.80
C GLU A 83 -16.60 -3.06 20.69
N LEU A 84 -16.84 -1.76 20.83
CA LEU A 84 -17.93 -1.18 21.60
C LEU A 84 -18.85 -0.42 20.66
N HIS A 85 -20.14 -0.75 20.71
CA HIS A 85 -21.15 -0.25 19.78
C HIS A 85 -22.14 0.71 20.45
N GLY A 86 -22.65 1.64 19.65
CA GLY A 86 -23.83 2.44 19.95
C GLY A 86 -23.60 3.74 20.73
N ASP A 87 -24.37 4.75 20.38
CA ASP A 87 -24.40 6.08 21.02
C ASP A 87 -25.33 6.15 22.25
N ARG A 88 -25.99 5.03 22.60
CA ARG A 88 -27.05 4.91 23.63
C ARG A 88 -28.31 5.76 23.40
N ALA A 89 -28.44 6.41 22.25
CA ALA A 89 -29.53 7.35 21.97
C ALA A 89 -30.33 6.95 20.72
N TYR A 90 -29.64 6.60 19.64
CA TYR A 90 -30.26 6.35 18.34
C TYR A 90 -29.80 5.04 17.71
N GLY A 91 -28.50 4.81 17.61
CA GLY A 91 -27.99 3.65 16.88
C GLY A 91 -26.47 3.57 16.84
N ASP A 92 -26.00 2.53 16.16
CA ASP A 92 -24.59 2.25 15.96
C ASP A 92 -24.15 2.70 14.56
N ASP A 93 -23.17 3.62 14.50
CA ASP A 93 -22.66 4.16 13.24
C ASP A 93 -21.47 3.33 12.75
N HIS A 94 -21.68 2.62 11.64
CA HIS A 94 -20.67 1.74 11.06
C HIS A 94 -19.47 2.51 10.47
N ALA A 95 -19.56 3.83 10.32
CA ALA A 95 -18.44 4.66 9.91
C ALA A 95 -17.42 4.90 11.04
N ILE A 96 -17.81 4.65 12.30
CA ILE A 96 -16.97 4.87 13.47
C ILE A 96 -16.77 3.53 14.19
N VAL A 97 -15.52 3.09 14.26
CA VAL A 97 -15.11 1.91 15.03
C VAL A 97 -14.39 2.36 16.29
N GLY A 98 -14.76 1.79 17.43
CA GLY A 98 -14.13 2.08 18.72
C GLY A 98 -14.24 0.91 19.68
N GLY A 99 -13.33 0.82 20.64
CA GLY A 99 -13.27 -0.32 21.56
C GLY A 99 -12.11 -0.25 22.52
N ILE A 100 -11.97 -1.28 23.34
CA ILE A 100 -10.85 -1.45 24.27
C ILE A 100 -9.92 -2.51 23.68
N ALA A 101 -8.62 -2.25 23.67
CA ALA A 101 -7.60 -3.17 23.18
C ALA A 101 -6.44 -3.26 24.18
N LYS A 102 -5.61 -4.29 24.03
CA LYS A 102 -4.41 -4.52 24.83
C LYS A 102 -3.14 -4.43 23.99
#